data_AF-A0A1G9AJM7-F1
#
_entry.id   AF-A0A1G9AJM7-F1
#
_cell.length_a   1.000
_cell.length_b   1.000
_cell.length_c   1.000
_cell.angle_alpha   90.00
_cell.angle_beta   90.00
_cell.angle_gamma   90.00
#
_symmetry.space_group_name_H-M   'P 1'
#
loop_
_entity.id
_entity.type
_entity.pdbx_description
1 polymer ?
#
loop_
_entity_poly.entity_id
_entity_poly.type
_entity_poly.pdbx_seq_one_letter_code
_entity_poly.pdbx_strand_id
1 'polypeptide(L)'
;MIKLENIITNDLNITLNSFLYNSISLFKYSSDELNDYIINTCRDNPLIYIDEDKIPLTVLSYRNEIKSDDILSEILQHFNCFLLEKDQLTMKYIIYSLNSKGFLEADTKEICSIMHTTENNVEHLINLLQNYENRGIGCKNIVNFLSFQLKHKKIYNNYLFSIFISHMDDIQKQNYSFLKSIDVNETDFLSYVDLIKNSCELFPVNGEDTSYLTPEASILLDDNNNFVIQVHDYLLESVTFEPINLTTAENSFTRKVESYKNDYEELVSILNARKVYLADILTIIANIQTDYLMGNTSFLNTLDQNMLAEYTSLSPATISRLLHNKFIATPRGIYPIKSLLSKKCYKNTSVSYVMYLIKNLDDFENIPDNKISAMLNEQGISISRRTVNKYKNQLLGKI
;
A
#
# COMPACT_ATOMS: atom_id res chain seq x y z
N MET A 1 -0.02 43.22 10.39
CA MET A 1 1.28 43.13 11.09
C MET A 1 2.25 42.39 10.16
N ILE A 2 2.57 43.03 9.03
CA ILE A 2 3.15 42.44 7.80
C ILE A 2 4.69 42.57 7.86
N LYS A 3 5.30 42.11 8.95
CA LYS A 3 6.76 42.30 9.16
C LYS A 3 7.52 41.04 9.60
N LEU A 4 6.92 39.86 9.56
CA LEU A 4 7.65 38.59 9.77
C LEU A 4 7.90 37.79 8.49
N GLU A 5 7.17 38.02 7.39
CA GLU A 5 7.39 37.26 6.15
C GLU A 5 8.67 37.64 5.40
N ASN A 6 9.20 38.85 5.59
CA ASN A 6 10.38 39.33 4.85
C ASN A 6 11.73 39.04 5.53
N ILE A 7 11.74 38.40 6.70
CA ILE A 7 13.00 38.09 7.42
C ILE A 7 13.44 36.65 7.20
N ILE A 8 12.51 35.73 6.89
CA ILE A 8 12.85 34.31 6.64
C ILE A 8 13.24 34.09 5.16
N THR A 9 12.83 34.97 4.25
CA THR A 9 13.06 34.82 2.80
C THR A 9 14.42 35.31 2.30
N ASN A 10 15.24 35.98 3.12
CA ASN A 10 16.42 36.69 2.61
C ASN A 10 17.80 36.06 2.91
N ASP A 11 17.91 35.03 3.76
CA ASP A 11 19.22 34.43 4.09
C ASP A 11 19.59 33.19 3.26
N LEU A 12 18.69 32.66 2.43
CA LEU A 12 18.93 31.45 1.61
C LEU A 12 18.84 31.69 0.10
N ASN A 13 19.11 32.90 -0.37
CA ASN A 13 19.26 33.22 -1.80
C ASN A 13 20.54 32.60 -2.42
N ILE A 14 20.81 31.33 -2.14
CA ILE A 14 21.80 30.47 -2.79
C ILE A 14 21.02 29.52 -3.69
N THR A 15 20.87 29.90 -4.95
CA THR A 15 20.66 29.01 -6.11
C THR A 15 19.76 27.77 -5.91
N LEU A 16 18.50 27.97 -5.48
CA LEU A 16 17.46 26.92 -5.45
C LEU A 16 17.34 26.15 -6.80
N ASN A 17 17.62 26.82 -7.93
CA ASN A 17 17.42 26.25 -9.26
C ASN A 17 18.45 25.18 -9.67
N SER A 18 19.68 25.19 -9.13
CA SER A 18 20.67 24.12 -9.42
C SER A 18 20.53 22.95 -8.46
N PHE A 19 20.16 23.24 -7.21
CA PHE A 19 19.99 22.28 -6.12
C PHE A 19 18.80 21.35 -6.33
N LEU A 20 17.70 21.87 -6.90
CA LEU A 20 16.52 21.06 -7.23
C LEU A 20 16.83 19.97 -8.27
N TYR A 21 17.69 20.22 -9.26
CA TYR A 21 17.87 19.27 -10.38
C TYR A 21 18.40 17.89 -9.97
N ASN A 22 19.26 17.80 -8.94
CA ASN A 22 19.79 16.52 -8.44
C ASN A 22 18.92 15.89 -7.34
N SER A 23 18.14 16.70 -6.59
CA SER A 23 17.34 16.29 -5.42
C SER A 23 15.87 15.97 -5.72
N ILE A 24 15.39 16.23 -6.94
CA ILE A 24 14.00 15.99 -7.35
C ILE A 24 13.59 14.49 -7.28
N SER A 25 14.53 13.55 -7.32
CA SER A 25 14.24 12.12 -7.13
C SER A 25 13.66 11.84 -5.74
N LEU A 26 14.17 12.50 -4.69
CA LEU A 26 13.68 12.33 -3.32
C LEU A 26 12.22 12.78 -3.15
N PHE A 27 11.73 13.70 -3.99
CA PHE A 27 10.32 14.12 -3.91
C PHE A 27 9.35 13.03 -4.38
N LYS A 28 9.82 12.06 -5.18
CA LYS A 28 9.02 10.93 -5.61
C LYS A 28 8.92 9.84 -4.54
N TYR A 29 9.95 9.71 -3.68
CA TYR A 29 10.06 8.58 -2.77
C TYR A 29 8.87 8.46 -1.82
N SER A 30 8.41 7.23 -1.59
CA SER A 30 7.52 6.94 -0.46
C SER A 30 8.27 7.13 0.86
N SER A 31 7.54 7.12 1.99
CA SER A 31 8.17 7.17 3.32
C SER A 31 9.18 6.04 3.52
N ASP A 32 8.93 4.85 2.98
CA ASP A 32 9.84 3.69 3.10
C ASP A 32 11.10 3.86 2.23
N GLU A 33 10.94 4.26 0.97
CA GLU A 33 12.07 4.53 0.07
C GLU A 33 12.95 5.66 0.61
N LEU A 34 12.33 6.67 1.23
CA LEU A 34 13.04 7.78 1.86
C LEU A 34 13.79 7.33 3.12
N ASN A 35 13.22 6.43 3.92
CA ASN A 35 13.91 5.79 5.03
C ASN A 35 15.16 5.04 4.59
N ASP A 36 15.04 4.20 3.56
CA ASP A 36 16.18 3.44 3.03
C ASP A 36 17.29 4.38 2.51
N TYR A 37 16.90 5.47 1.86
CA TYR A 37 17.84 6.50 1.40
C TYR A 37 18.58 7.16 2.57
N ILE A 38 17.87 7.54 3.64
CA ILE A 38 18.48 8.13 4.83
C ILE A 38 19.42 7.13 5.51
N ILE A 39 19.01 5.86 5.66
CA ILE A 39 19.84 4.80 6.25
C ILE A 39 21.15 4.64 5.46
N ASN A 40 21.09 4.65 4.13
CA ASN A 40 22.28 4.60 3.30
C ASN A 40 23.15 5.84 3.46
N THR A 41 22.54 7.02 3.58
CA THR A 41 23.27 8.28 3.82
C THR A 41 24.00 8.28 5.17
N CYS A 42 23.38 7.72 6.23
CA CYS A 42 24.02 7.54 7.54
C CYS A 42 25.21 6.56 7.49
N ARG A 43 25.23 5.60 6.55
CA ARG A 43 26.39 4.71 6.36
C ARG A 43 27.59 5.44 5.76
N ASP A 44 27.33 6.38 4.85
CA ASP A 44 28.36 7.17 4.17
C ASP A 44 28.86 8.35 5.02
N ASN A 45 27.98 8.90 5.87
CA ASN A 45 28.26 10.01 6.76
C ASN A 45 28.03 9.62 8.24
N PRO A 46 29.10 9.32 9.00
CA PRO A 46 28.99 8.85 10.38
C PRO A 46 28.49 9.91 11.37
N LEU A 47 28.36 11.18 10.95
CA LEU A 47 27.85 12.26 11.80
C LEU A 47 26.33 12.42 11.69
N ILE A 48 25.70 11.76 10.72
CA ILE A 48 24.24 11.75 10.55
C ILE A 48 23.72 10.45 11.15
N TYR A 49 22.75 10.56 12.04
CA TYR A 49 22.07 9.41 12.62
C TYR A 49 20.58 9.68 12.80
N ILE A 50 19.82 8.59 12.93
CA ILE A 50 18.38 8.64 13.17
C ILE A 50 18.17 8.49 14.68
N ASP A 51 17.58 9.51 15.29
CA ASP A 51 17.15 9.51 16.68
C ASP A 51 15.86 8.70 16.82
N GLU A 52 15.98 7.44 17.25
CA GLU A 52 14.85 6.52 17.38
C GLU A 52 13.80 7.00 18.39
N ASP A 53 14.20 7.79 19.40
CA ASP A 53 13.30 8.32 20.43
C ASP A 53 12.29 9.33 19.88
N LYS A 54 12.59 9.95 18.73
CA LYS A 54 11.71 10.90 18.04
C LYS A 54 10.77 10.25 17.04
N ILE A 55 10.94 8.95 16.77
CA ILE A 55 10.05 8.24 15.85
C ILE A 55 8.74 7.93 16.60
N PRO A 56 7.57 8.32 16.06
CA PRO A 56 6.29 8.00 16.68
C PRO A 56 6.14 6.49 16.90
N LEU A 57 5.68 6.08 18.08
CA LEU A 57 5.46 4.68 18.43
C LEU A 57 4.57 3.95 17.42
N THR A 58 3.58 4.64 16.84
CA THR A 58 2.73 4.11 15.76
C THR A 58 3.56 3.64 14.57
N VAL A 59 4.57 4.40 14.15
CA VAL A 59 5.47 4.07 13.04
C VAL A 59 6.41 2.92 13.40
N LEU A 60 6.86 2.84 14.65
CA LEU A 60 7.68 1.72 15.14
C LEU A 60 6.88 0.41 15.18
N SER A 61 5.61 0.46 15.57
CA SER A 61 4.68 -0.67 15.46
C SER A 61 4.50 -1.11 14.01
N TYR A 62 4.36 -0.17 13.05
CA TYR A 62 4.27 -0.51 11.63
C TYR A 62 5.56 -1.10 11.04
N ARG A 63 6.74 -0.62 11.43
CA ARG A 63 8.01 -1.26 11.05
C ARG A 63 8.11 -2.70 11.55
N ASN A 64 7.47 -2.98 12.68
CA ASN A 64 7.34 -4.34 13.20
C ASN A 64 6.21 -5.13 12.53
N GLU A 65 5.14 -4.50 12.02
CA GLU A 65 4.05 -5.17 11.27
C GLU A 65 4.42 -5.53 9.83
N ILE A 66 5.27 -4.75 9.14
CA ILE A 66 5.82 -5.12 7.81
C ILE A 66 6.70 -6.38 7.93
N LYS A 67 7.20 -6.69 9.13
CA LYS A 67 7.57 -8.06 9.49
C LYS A 67 6.29 -8.77 9.93
N SER A 68 5.61 -9.40 8.99
CA SER A 68 4.66 -10.47 9.27
C SER A 68 5.36 -11.65 9.95
N ASP A 69 5.80 -11.45 11.19
CA ASP A 69 6.57 -12.38 12.02
C ASP A 69 5.89 -12.54 13.38
N ASP A 70 4.65 -13.01 13.41
CA ASP A 70 4.07 -13.53 14.66
C ASP A 70 3.60 -14.98 14.57
N ILE A 71 3.39 -15.55 13.38
CA ILE A 71 3.07 -16.98 13.23
C ILE A 71 4.32 -17.79 12.86
N LEU A 72 5.08 -17.36 11.85
CA LEU A 72 6.28 -18.09 11.41
C LEU A 72 7.41 -18.01 12.44
N SER A 73 7.57 -16.87 13.11
CA SER A 73 8.50 -16.66 14.22
C SER A 73 8.13 -17.48 15.46
N GLU A 74 6.85 -17.52 15.84
CA GLU A 74 6.32 -18.34 16.93
C GLU A 74 6.52 -19.84 16.64
N ILE A 75 6.21 -20.28 15.42
CA ILE A 75 6.44 -21.64 14.95
C ILE A 75 7.94 -21.99 15.01
N LEU A 76 8.81 -21.11 14.52
CA LEU A 76 10.25 -21.28 14.60
C LEU A 76 10.72 -21.41 16.05
N GLN A 77 10.24 -20.54 16.94
CA GLN A 77 10.61 -20.56 18.36
C GLN A 77 10.12 -21.84 19.05
N HIS A 78 8.90 -22.28 18.76
CA HIS A 78 8.33 -23.53 19.26
C HIS A 78 9.18 -24.74 18.84
N PHE A 79 9.47 -24.87 17.54
CA PHE A 79 10.23 -26.00 17.03
C PHE A 79 11.72 -25.97 17.41
N ASN A 80 12.31 -24.78 17.60
CA ASN A 80 13.66 -24.64 18.15
C ASN A 80 13.77 -25.16 19.60
N CYS A 81 12.67 -25.14 20.37
CA CYS A 81 12.66 -25.70 21.73
C CYS A 81 12.46 -27.23 21.75
N PHE A 82 11.94 -27.82 20.66
CA PHE A 82 11.49 -29.21 20.63
C PHE A 82 12.39 -30.15 19.81
N LEU A 83 13.10 -29.65 18.78
CA LEU A 83 13.88 -30.46 17.83
C LEU A 83 15.38 -30.47 18.15
N LEU A 84 16.11 -31.47 17.64
CA LEU A 84 17.58 -31.57 17.70
C LEU A 84 18.24 -30.63 16.66
N GLU A 85 19.49 -30.19 16.87
CA GLU A 85 20.17 -29.15 16.04
C GLU A 85 20.09 -29.39 14.51
N LYS A 86 20.20 -30.64 14.05
CA LYS A 86 20.11 -30.97 12.61
C LYS A 86 18.68 -30.87 12.07
N ASP A 87 17.69 -31.22 12.88
CA ASP A 87 16.28 -31.14 12.53
C ASP A 87 15.74 -29.70 12.63
N GLN A 88 16.31 -28.89 13.53
CA GLN A 88 16.03 -27.45 13.63
C GLN A 88 16.41 -26.72 12.35
N LEU A 89 17.62 -26.96 11.83
CA LEU A 89 18.08 -26.36 10.57
C LEU A 89 17.18 -26.76 9.39
N THR A 90 16.76 -28.02 9.35
CA THR A 90 15.86 -28.55 8.32
C THR A 90 14.46 -27.94 8.44
N MET A 91 13.91 -27.85 9.65
CA MET A 91 12.62 -27.21 9.91
C MET A 91 12.65 -25.72 9.57
N LYS A 92 13.73 -25.02 9.93
CA LYS A 92 13.93 -23.61 9.60
C LYS A 92 13.93 -23.39 8.09
N TYR A 93 14.61 -24.26 7.33
CA TYR A 93 14.59 -24.23 5.87
C TYR A 93 13.18 -24.47 5.30
N ILE A 94 12.44 -25.44 5.84
CA ILE A 94 11.05 -25.72 5.43
C ILE A 94 10.16 -24.49 5.66
N ILE A 95 10.29 -23.83 6.82
CA ILE A 95 9.48 -22.65 7.17
C ILE A 95 9.79 -21.45 6.25
N TYR A 96 11.06 -21.22 5.91
CA TYR A 96 11.43 -20.16 4.95
C TYR A 96 11.08 -20.51 3.50
N SER A 97 10.76 -21.77 3.22
CA SER A 97 10.29 -22.23 1.90
C SER A 97 8.76 -22.19 1.76
N LEU A 98 8.05 -21.64 2.75
CA LEU A 98 6.63 -21.38 2.69
C LEU A 98 6.34 -20.06 1.98
N ASN A 99 5.23 -19.99 1.25
CA ASN A 99 4.74 -18.73 0.70
C ASN A 99 3.91 -17.93 1.71
N SER A 100 3.52 -16.70 1.34
CA SER A 100 2.72 -15.80 2.18
C SER A 100 1.37 -16.38 2.63
N LYS A 101 0.89 -17.43 1.97
CA LYS A 101 -0.35 -18.15 2.31
C LYS A 101 -0.10 -19.40 3.16
N GLY A 102 1.15 -19.74 3.46
CA GLY A 102 1.54 -20.89 4.29
C GLY A 102 1.64 -22.23 3.56
N PHE A 103 1.68 -22.25 2.22
CA PHE A 103 1.91 -23.46 1.43
C PHE A 103 3.41 -23.67 1.16
N LEU A 104 3.83 -24.94 1.12
CA LEU A 104 5.21 -25.31 0.82
C LEU A 104 5.46 -25.31 -0.70
N GLU A 105 6.33 -24.41 -1.16
CA GLU A 105 6.69 -24.31 -2.58
C GLU A 105 7.85 -25.22 -2.97
N ALA A 106 8.76 -25.49 -2.02
CA ALA A 106 9.92 -26.34 -2.27
C ALA A 106 9.56 -27.83 -2.34
N ASP A 107 10.21 -28.55 -3.24
CA ASP A 107 10.04 -30.00 -3.33
C ASP A 107 10.83 -30.76 -2.26
N THR A 108 10.26 -31.86 -1.75
CA THR A 108 10.87 -32.69 -0.70
C THR A 108 12.26 -33.19 -1.10
N LYS A 109 12.47 -33.48 -2.38
CA LYS A 109 13.76 -33.92 -2.94
C LYS A 109 14.81 -32.80 -2.99
N GLU A 110 14.38 -31.57 -3.20
CA GLU A 110 15.26 -30.39 -3.19
C GLU A 110 15.70 -30.05 -1.76
N ILE A 111 14.76 -30.13 -0.81
CA ILE A 111 15.08 -29.97 0.62
C ILE A 111 16.09 -31.03 1.08
N CYS A 112 15.93 -32.29 0.64
CA CYS A 112 16.86 -33.37 0.97
C CYS A 112 18.28 -33.16 0.43
N SER A 113 18.42 -32.66 -0.80
CA SER A 113 19.73 -32.48 -1.43
C SER A 113 20.52 -31.34 -0.79
N ILE A 114 19.84 -30.28 -0.35
CA ILE A 114 20.43 -29.10 0.30
C ILE A 114 20.78 -29.38 1.76
N MET A 115 19.88 -30.03 2.50
CA MET A 115 20.07 -30.28 3.94
C MET A 115 20.85 -31.55 4.26
N HIS A 116 21.19 -32.36 3.23
CA HIS A 116 21.87 -33.66 3.37
C HIS A 116 21.14 -34.64 4.31
N THR A 117 19.80 -34.66 4.25
CA THR A 117 18.93 -35.51 5.07
C THR A 117 18.16 -36.54 4.24
N THR A 118 17.55 -37.53 4.90
CA THR A 118 16.70 -38.53 4.25
C THR A 118 15.29 -37.99 3.99
N GLU A 119 14.65 -38.46 2.92
CA GLU A 119 13.28 -38.07 2.53
C GLU A 119 12.26 -38.34 3.65
N ASN A 120 12.39 -39.49 4.33
CA ASN A 120 11.54 -39.83 5.48
C ASN A 120 11.63 -38.80 6.63
N ASN A 121 12.81 -38.21 6.87
CA ASN A 121 12.97 -37.22 7.94
C ASN A 121 12.31 -35.90 7.57
N VAL A 122 12.46 -35.47 6.31
CA VAL A 122 11.80 -34.26 5.78
C VAL A 122 10.29 -34.40 5.81
N GLU A 123 9.74 -35.54 5.40
CA GLU A 123 8.29 -35.81 5.47
C GLU A 123 7.77 -35.83 6.92
N HIS A 124 8.55 -36.38 7.85
CA HIS A 124 8.21 -36.36 9.27
C HIS A 124 8.13 -34.92 9.82
N LEU A 125 9.11 -34.07 9.48
CA LEU A 125 9.12 -32.67 9.90
C LEU A 125 7.97 -31.88 9.27
N ILE A 126 7.66 -32.12 7.99
CA ILE A 126 6.50 -31.51 7.32
C ILE A 126 5.20 -31.92 8.03
N ASN A 127 5.05 -33.20 8.39
CA ASN A 127 3.87 -33.67 9.14
C ASN A 127 3.77 -33.04 10.53
N LEU A 128 4.89 -32.83 11.23
CA LEU A 128 4.90 -32.11 12.50
C LEU A 128 4.46 -30.66 12.33
N LEU A 129 4.95 -29.99 11.28
CA LEU A 129 4.56 -28.61 10.96
C LEU A 129 3.07 -28.51 10.59
N GLN A 130 2.54 -29.45 9.80
CA GLN A 130 1.12 -29.47 9.44
C GLN A 130 0.21 -29.67 10.66
N ASN A 131 0.65 -30.47 11.64
CA ASN A 131 -0.07 -30.72 12.88
C ASN A 131 0.11 -29.62 13.94
N TYR A 132 0.98 -28.63 13.72
CA TYR A 132 1.14 -27.51 14.64
C TYR A 132 -0.18 -26.75 14.78
N GLU A 133 -0.78 -26.84 15.97
CA GLU A 133 -2.13 -26.34 16.29
C GLU A 133 -3.23 -26.75 15.30
N ASN A 134 -3.02 -27.83 14.54
CA ASN A 134 -3.89 -28.27 13.45
C ASN A 134 -4.12 -27.23 12.35
N ARG A 135 -3.19 -26.29 12.16
CA ARG A 135 -3.30 -25.21 11.17
C ARG A 135 -3.02 -25.67 9.73
N GLY A 136 -2.47 -26.88 9.52
CA GLY A 136 -2.21 -27.43 8.18
C GLY A 136 -1.13 -26.70 7.37
N ILE A 137 -0.27 -25.94 8.05
CA ILE A 137 0.82 -25.15 7.47
C ILE A 137 1.86 -26.09 6.84
N GLY A 138 2.32 -25.78 5.62
CA GLY A 138 3.24 -26.65 4.87
C GLY A 138 2.55 -27.73 4.03
N CYS A 139 1.25 -27.63 3.79
CA CYS A 139 0.62 -28.37 2.69
C CYS A 139 1.14 -27.87 1.33
N LYS A 140 1.30 -28.76 0.34
CA LYS A 140 1.74 -28.36 -1.01
C LYS A 140 0.65 -27.61 -1.79
N ASN A 141 -0.60 -28.07 -1.68
CA ASN A 141 -1.73 -27.58 -2.48
C ASN A 141 -2.97 -27.37 -1.60
N ILE A 142 -3.87 -26.48 -2.04
CA ILE A 142 -5.17 -26.22 -1.42
C ILE A 142 -5.99 -27.51 -1.27
N VAL A 143 -5.91 -28.43 -2.25
CA VAL A 143 -6.59 -29.73 -2.19
C VAL A 143 -6.11 -30.57 -1.01
N ASN A 144 -4.78 -30.63 -0.80
CA ASN A 144 -4.20 -31.37 0.32
C ASN A 144 -4.58 -30.72 1.64
N PHE A 145 -4.59 -29.38 1.68
CA PHE A 145 -4.98 -28.60 2.84
C PHE A 145 -6.45 -28.82 3.25
N LEU A 146 -7.39 -28.75 2.30
CA LEU A 146 -8.80 -29.06 2.55
C LEU A 146 -8.98 -30.50 3.01
N SER A 147 -8.24 -31.45 2.42
CA SER A 147 -8.28 -32.85 2.85
C SER A 147 -7.81 -33.02 4.30
N PHE A 148 -6.77 -32.28 4.71
CA PHE A 148 -6.22 -32.28 6.05
C PHE A 148 -7.23 -31.72 7.06
N GLN A 149 -7.84 -30.56 6.76
CA GLN A 149 -8.86 -29.94 7.61
C GLN A 149 -10.09 -30.85 7.79
N LEU A 150 -10.56 -31.48 6.71
CA LEU A 150 -11.71 -32.38 6.76
C LEU A 150 -11.43 -33.66 7.55
N LYS A 151 -10.21 -34.21 7.44
CA LYS A 151 -9.78 -35.38 8.22
C LYS A 151 -9.71 -35.05 9.71
N HIS A 152 -9.15 -33.89 10.05
CA HIS A 152 -9.08 -33.43 11.43
C HIS A 152 -10.47 -33.20 12.05
N LYS A 153 -11.40 -32.63 11.29
CA LYS A 153 -12.79 -32.42 11.72
C LYS A 153 -13.65 -33.68 11.74
N LYS A 154 -13.12 -34.84 11.31
CA LYS A 154 -13.83 -36.13 11.18
C LYS A 154 -15.03 -36.08 10.21
N ILE A 155 -15.04 -35.11 9.29
CA ILE A 155 -16.09 -34.94 8.28
C ILE A 155 -15.64 -35.54 6.93
N TYR A 156 -14.37 -35.93 6.80
CA TYR A 156 -13.80 -36.46 5.55
C TYR A 156 -14.54 -37.70 5.04
N ASN A 157 -15.22 -37.54 3.91
CA ASN A 157 -15.75 -38.64 3.13
C ASN A 157 -14.97 -38.74 1.81
N ASN A 158 -14.25 -39.85 1.61
CA ASN A 158 -13.37 -40.05 0.47
C ASN A 158 -14.11 -39.95 -0.88
N TYR A 159 -15.35 -40.44 -0.93
CA TYR A 159 -16.16 -40.44 -2.14
C TYR A 159 -16.68 -39.03 -2.48
N LEU A 160 -17.28 -38.33 -1.51
CA LEU A 160 -17.78 -36.97 -1.72
C LEU A 160 -16.65 -35.97 -2.00
N PHE A 161 -15.50 -36.14 -1.35
CA PHE A 161 -14.32 -35.29 -1.59
C PHE A 161 -13.72 -35.48 -2.99
N SER A 162 -13.67 -36.72 -3.50
CA SER A 162 -13.23 -36.95 -4.88
C SER A 162 -14.12 -36.27 -5.91
N ILE A 163 -15.45 -36.32 -5.72
CA ILE A 163 -16.41 -35.66 -6.59
C ILE A 163 -16.24 -34.14 -6.52
N PHE A 164 -16.05 -33.60 -5.30
CA PHE A 164 -15.80 -32.18 -5.09
C PHE A 164 -14.56 -31.70 -5.85
N ILE A 165 -13.43 -32.42 -5.78
CA ILE A 165 -12.19 -32.05 -6.49
C ILE A 165 -12.40 -32.11 -8.01
N SER A 166 -13.01 -33.18 -8.52
CA SER A 166 -13.19 -33.38 -9.96
C SER A 166 -14.12 -32.35 -10.61
N HIS A 167 -15.01 -31.74 -9.83
CA HIS A 167 -16.03 -30.80 -10.33
C HIS A 167 -15.95 -29.40 -9.69
N MET A 168 -14.78 -28.96 -9.18
CA MET A 168 -14.64 -27.63 -8.57
C MET A 168 -15.06 -26.49 -9.51
N ASP A 169 -14.72 -26.57 -10.79
CA ASP A 169 -15.06 -25.55 -11.79
C ASP A 169 -16.57 -25.44 -12.04
N ASP A 170 -17.27 -26.58 -12.00
CA ASP A 170 -18.72 -26.66 -12.18
C ASP A 170 -19.45 -26.10 -10.94
N ILE A 171 -18.94 -26.41 -9.74
CA ILE A 171 -19.45 -25.90 -8.46
C ILE A 171 -19.27 -24.37 -8.38
N GLN A 172 -18.15 -23.83 -8.85
CA GLN A 172 -17.92 -22.39 -8.90
C GLN A 172 -18.96 -21.66 -9.77
N LYS A 173 -19.41 -22.30 -10.85
CA LYS A 173 -20.44 -21.79 -11.77
C LYS A 173 -21.87 -22.10 -11.31
N GLN A 174 -22.04 -22.68 -10.12
CA GLN A 174 -23.32 -23.17 -9.59
C GLN A 174 -24.02 -24.18 -10.53
N ASN A 175 -23.26 -24.91 -11.34
CA ASN A 175 -23.79 -25.91 -12.25
C ASN A 175 -23.66 -27.31 -11.65
N TYR A 176 -24.78 -27.88 -11.20
CA TYR A 176 -24.82 -29.21 -10.59
C TYR A 176 -25.32 -30.31 -11.55
N SER A 177 -25.30 -30.06 -12.87
CA SER A 177 -25.79 -31.01 -13.87
C SER A 177 -25.10 -32.38 -13.82
N PHE A 178 -23.84 -32.42 -13.35
CA PHE A 178 -23.05 -33.65 -13.20
C PHE A 178 -23.58 -34.58 -12.10
N LEU A 179 -24.33 -34.08 -11.12
CA LEU A 179 -24.93 -34.91 -10.06
C LEU A 179 -25.98 -35.89 -10.60
N LYS A 180 -26.57 -35.60 -11.77
CA LYS A 180 -27.51 -36.52 -12.43
C LYS A 180 -26.85 -37.77 -13.02
N SER A 181 -25.54 -37.71 -13.27
CA SER A 181 -24.75 -38.82 -13.82
C SER A 181 -24.01 -39.64 -12.76
N ILE A 182 -24.08 -39.24 -11.49
CA ILE A 182 -23.35 -39.85 -10.38
C ILE A 182 -24.37 -40.40 -9.37
N ASP A 183 -24.10 -41.57 -8.81
CA ASP A 183 -24.97 -42.24 -7.83
C ASP A 183 -24.82 -41.63 -6.43
N VAL A 184 -25.16 -40.34 -6.30
CA VAL A 184 -25.12 -39.57 -5.05
C VAL A 184 -26.41 -38.76 -4.90
N ASN A 185 -26.97 -38.78 -3.70
CA ASN A 185 -28.09 -37.90 -3.35
C ASN A 185 -27.64 -36.44 -3.44
N GLU A 186 -28.32 -35.66 -4.29
CA GLU A 186 -28.05 -34.24 -4.51
C GLU A 186 -28.08 -33.43 -3.20
N THR A 187 -29.01 -33.76 -2.30
CA THR A 187 -29.13 -33.12 -0.98
C THR A 187 -27.92 -33.36 -0.09
N ASP A 188 -27.38 -34.58 -0.10
CA ASP A 188 -26.25 -34.96 0.75
C ASP A 188 -24.97 -34.29 0.26
N PHE A 189 -24.78 -34.22 -1.06
CA PHE A 189 -23.64 -33.52 -1.66
C PHE A 189 -23.69 -32.01 -1.43
N LEU A 190 -24.86 -31.37 -1.61
CA LEU A 190 -25.01 -29.94 -1.34
C LEU A 190 -24.75 -29.61 0.13
N SER A 191 -25.26 -30.44 1.05
CA SER A 191 -24.97 -30.29 2.48
C SER A 191 -23.47 -30.41 2.78
N TYR A 192 -22.76 -31.30 2.08
CA TYR A 192 -21.32 -31.47 2.22
C TYR A 192 -20.53 -30.28 1.66
N VAL A 193 -20.97 -29.70 0.55
CA VAL A 193 -20.38 -28.48 -0.02
C VAL A 193 -20.59 -27.28 0.91
N ASP A 194 -21.77 -27.14 1.49
CA ASP A 194 -22.05 -26.07 2.45
C ASP A 194 -21.26 -26.25 3.76
N LEU A 195 -21.07 -27.50 4.21
CA LEU A 195 -20.17 -27.80 5.32
C LEU A 195 -18.72 -27.40 5.01
N ILE A 196 -18.22 -27.66 3.80
CA ILE A 196 -16.88 -27.21 3.39
C ILE A 196 -16.79 -25.68 3.40
N LYS A 197 -17.77 -24.99 2.81
CA LYS A 197 -17.78 -23.51 2.74
C LYS A 197 -17.84 -22.85 4.11
N ASN A 198 -18.63 -23.40 5.03
CA ASN A 198 -18.87 -22.80 6.34
C ASN A 198 -17.83 -23.19 7.39
N SER A 199 -17.13 -24.31 7.19
CA SER A 199 -16.22 -24.85 8.20
C SER A 199 -14.76 -24.90 7.78
N CYS A 200 -14.40 -24.88 6.50
CA CYS A 200 -13.00 -24.93 6.09
C CYS A 200 -12.48 -23.54 5.74
N GLU A 201 -11.23 -23.28 6.12
CA GLU A 201 -10.51 -22.08 5.69
C GLU A 201 -9.84 -22.35 4.33
N LEU A 202 -9.65 -21.31 3.52
CA LEU A 202 -9.05 -21.46 2.19
C LEU A 202 -7.51 -21.44 2.22
N PHE A 203 -6.92 -20.86 3.26
CA PHE A 203 -5.48 -20.67 3.41
C PHE A 203 -5.02 -21.05 4.83
N PRO A 204 -3.87 -21.75 4.98
CA PRO A 204 -3.32 -22.13 6.30
C PRO A 204 -2.79 -20.96 7.11
N VAL A 205 -2.38 -19.88 6.44
CA VAL A 205 -2.06 -18.60 7.06
C VAL A 205 -2.98 -17.55 6.46
N ASN A 206 -3.79 -16.90 7.31
CA ASN A 206 -4.54 -15.72 6.95
C ASN A 206 -3.58 -14.53 6.88
N GLY A 207 -2.72 -14.54 5.85
CA GLY A 207 -2.03 -13.35 5.40
C GLY A 207 -3.06 -12.48 4.68
N GLU A 208 -3.97 -11.86 5.44
CA GLU A 208 -4.45 -10.57 4.98
C GLU A 208 -3.21 -9.69 4.97
N ASP A 209 -2.57 -9.57 3.81
CA ASP A 209 -1.74 -8.41 3.50
C ASP A 209 -2.68 -7.19 3.48
N THR A 210 -3.23 -6.85 4.65
CA THR A 210 -3.75 -5.53 4.95
C THR A 210 -2.51 -4.66 4.98
N SER A 211 -2.03 -4.32 3.77
CA SER A 211 -1.15 -3.19 3.59
C SER A 211 -1.96 -1.97 4.04
N TYR A 212 -1.84 -1.65 5.33
CA TYR A 212 -2.39 -0.43 5.87
C TYR A 212 -1.66 0.71 5.16
N LEU A 213 -2.35 1.31 4.19
CA LEU A 213 -1.84 2.49 3.50
C LEU A 213 -1.75 3.62 4.52
N THR A 214 -0.54 3.90 4.99
CA THR A 214 -0.30 5.00 5.91
C THR A 214 -0.34 6.32 5.14
N PRO A 215 -1.26 7.24 5.51
CA PRO A 215 -1.36 8.52 4.83
C PRO A 215 -0.18 9.43 5.24
N GLU A 216 0.52 9.99 4.26
CA GLU A 216 1.65 10.92 4.51
C GLU A 216 1.18 12.25 5.09
N ALA A 217 -0.11 12.58 4.94
CA ALA A 217 -0.72 13.78 5.48
C ALA A 217 -2.17 13.54 5.87
N SER A 218 -2.71 14.40 6.72
CA SER A 218 -4.13 14.45 7.08
C SER A 218 -4.69 15.87 6.87
N ILE A 219 -5.94 15.90 6.38
CA ILE A 219 -6.80 17.09 6.37
C ILE A 219 -7.82 16.88 7.47
N LEU A 220 -7.71 17.67 8.52
CA LEU A 220 -8.62 17.66 9.67
C LEU A 220 -9.48 18.92 9.64
N LEU A 221 -10.59 18.89 10.36
CA LEU A 221 -11.43 20.05 10.62
C LEU A 221 -11.16 20.52 12.04
N ASP A 222 -10.95 21.82 12.22
CA ASP A 222 -10.95 22.43 13.55
C ASP A 222 -12.39 22.60 14.07
N ASP A 223 -12.50 23.05 15.33
CA ASP A 223 -13.79 23.33 15.98
C ASP A 223 -14.65 24.38 15.24
N ASN A 224 -14.05 25.15 14.33
CA ASN A 224 -14.67 26.19 13.52
C ASN A 224 -14.92 25.74 12.06
N ASN A 225 -14.77 24.45 11.74
CA ASN A 225 -14.87 23.88 10.39
C ASN A 225 -13.85 24.43 9.37
N ASN A 226 -12.69 24.91 9.82
CA ASN A 226 -11.57 25.22 8.94
C ASN A 226 -10.70 23.99 8.72
N PHE A 227 -10.12 23.88 7.54
CA PHE A 227 -9.18 22.81 7.22
C PHE A 227 -7.82 23.07 7.89
N VAL A 228 -7.38 22.09 8.68
CA VAL A 228 -6.04 22.02 9.26
C VAL A 228 -5.28 20.89 8.60
N ILE A 229 -4.12 21.20 8.02
CA ILE A 229 -3.29 20.24 7.30
C ILE A 229 -2.12 19.84 8.19
N GLN A 230 -2.00 18.55 8.43
CA GLN A 230 -0.88 17.97 9.15
C GLN A 230 -0.13 17.05 8.21
N VAL A 231 1.14 17.36 7.96
CA VAL A 231 2.05 16.50 7.19
C VAL A 231 2.85 15.68 8.19
N HIS A 232 2.71 14.36 8.13
CA HIS A 232 3.39 13.42 9.03
C HIS A 232 4.78 13.11 8.48
N ASP A 233 5.72 14.03 8.66
CA ASP A 233 7.12 13.84 8.26
C ASP A 233 8.01 13.65 9.49
N TYR A 234 7.90 12.46 10.10
CA TYR A 234 8.72 12.06 11.25
C TYR A 234 10.20 11.94 10.91
N LEU A 235 10.53 11.77 9.63
CA LEU A 235 11.91 11.61 9.16
C LEU A 235 12.71 12.88 9.37
N LEU A 236 12.12 14.02 9.02
CA LEU A 236 12.72 15.33 9.27
C LEU A 236 13.07 15.54 10.75
N GLU A 237 12.20 15.12 11.67
CA GLU A 237 12.40 15.31 13.11
C GLU A 237 13.41 14.33 13.71
N SER A 238 13.50 13.12 13.14
CA SER A 238 14.40 12.06 13.57
C SER A 238 15.85 12.22 13.08
N VAL A 239 16.09 12.92 11.97
CA VAL A 239 17.44 13.02 11.39
C VAL A 239 18.27 14.09 12.11
N THR A 240 19.27 13.64 12.86
CA THR A 240 20.13 14.49 13.71
C THR A 240 21.59 14.45 13.26
N PHE A 241 22.30 15.53 13.56
CA PHE A 241 23.73 15.68 13.32
C PHE A 241 24.47 15.77 14.65
N GLU A 242 25.50 14.94 14.84
CA GLU A 242 26.38 15.04 16.01
C GLU A 242 27.54 16.02 15.72
N PRO A 243 27.57 17.20 16.37
CA PRO A 243 28.63 18.17 16.13
C PRO A 243 29.93 17.74 16.81
N ILE A 244 30.96 17.45 16.01
CA ILE A 244 32.31 17.25 16.53
C ILE A 244 33.04 18.60 16.57
N ASN A 245 33.30 19.12 17.77
CA ASN A 245 34.15 20.27 17.96
C ASN A 245 35.62 19.84 17.90
N LEU A 246 36.27 20.07 16.77
CA LEU A 246 37.67 19.75 16.60
C LEU A 246 38.55 20.85 17.19
N THR A 247 39.36 20.49 18.18
CA THR A 247 40.37 21.38 18.79
C THR A 247 41.71 21.38 18.03
N THR A 248 41.87 20.52 17.02
CA THR A 248 43.14 20.30 16.31
C THR A 248 43.15 20.91 14.90
N ALA A 249 44.25 21.58 14.57
CA ALA A 249 44.48 22.33 13.34
C ALA A 249 44.88 21.47 12.11
N GLU A 250 44.32 20.27 11.97
CA GLU A 250 44.55 19.44 10.77
C GLU A 250 43.55 19.78 9.67
N ASN A 251 44.01 20.60 8.71
CA ASN A 251 43.20 21.16 7.62
C ASN A 251 42.49 20.12 6.72
N SER A 252 42.95 18.87 6.68
CA SER A 252 42.32 17.80 5.88
C SER A 252 41.11 17.18 6.59
N PHE A 253 41.20 16.98 7.90
CA PHE A 253 40.13 16.41 8.71
C PHE A 253 38.99 17.42 8.90
N THR A 254 39.32 18.70 9.12
CA THR A 254 38.32 19.78 9.23
C THR A 254 37.50 19.94 7.95
N ARG A 255 38.12 19.90 6.76
CA ARG A 255 37.41 19.93 5.47
C ARG A 255 36.44 18.76 5.29
N LYS A 256 36.80 17.57 5.80
CA LYS A 256 35.95 16.39 5.68
C LYS A 256 34.73 16.49 6.60
N VAL A 257 34.91 17.01 7.81
CA VAL A 257 33.79 17.32 8.72
C VAL A 257 32.90 18.43 8.18
N GLU A 258 33.46 19.47 7.55
CA GLU A 258 32.67 20.48 6.84
C GLU A 258 31.86 19.89 5.68
N SER A 259 32.43 18.98 4.90
CA SER A 259 31.69 18.25 3.86
C SER A 259 30.51 17.49 4.45
N TYR A 260 30.72 16.73 5.53
CA TYR A 260 29.66 15.98 6.20
C TYR A 260 28.56 16.87 6.78
N LYS A 261 28.92 18.08 7.24
CA LYS A 261 27.96 19.07 7.68
C LYS A 261 27.13 19.60 6.50
N ASN A 262 27.77 19.91 5.37
CA ASN A 262 27.07 20.35 4.17
C ASN A 262 26.11 19.27 3.65
N ASP A 263 26.52 18.00 3.66
CA ASP A 263 25.66 16.87 3.25
C ASP A 263 24.41 16.77 4.14
N TYR A 264 24.56 16.99 5.46
CA TYR A 264 23.44 17.03 6.40
C TYR A 264 22.51 18.23 6.14
N GLU A 265 23.07 19.43 5.99
CA GLU A 265 22.29 20.64 5.71
C GLU A 265 21.53 20.52 4.37
N GLU A 266 22.13 19.92 3.35
CA GLU A 266 21.49 19.59 2.09
C GLU A 266 20.32 18.62 2.29
N LEU A 267 20.53 17.51 2.99
CA LEU A 267 19.47 16.52 3.25
C LEU A 267 18.30 17.13 4.03
N VAL A 268 18.57 17.87 5.11
CA VAL A 268 17.54 18.53 5.93
C VAL A 268 16.80 19.60 5.13
N SER A 269 17.49 20.34 4.28
CA SER A 269 16.87 21.33 3.38
C SER A 269 15.90 20.64 2.40
N ILE A 270 16.27 19.50 1.82
CA ILE A 270 15.42 18.75 0.89
C ILE A 270 14.17 18.20 1.62
N LEU A 271 14.33 17.61 2.81
CA LEU A 271 13.22 17.11 3.62
C LEU A 271 12.25 18.25 4.01
N ASN A 272 12.78 19.39 4.45
CA ASN A 272 11.98 20.58 4.76
C ASN A 272 11.23 21.09 3.52
N ALA A 273 11.90 21.23 2.39
CA ALA A 273 11.29 21.68 1.15
C ALA A 273 10.14 20.75 0.74
N ARG A 274 10.33 19.43 0.86
CA ARG A 274 9.29 18.44 0.59
C ARG A 274 8.07 18.62 1.51
N LYS A 275 8.28 18.78 2.82
CA LYS A 275 7.22 19.00 3.81
C LYS A 275 6.42 20.28 3.50
N VAL A 276 7.12 21.39 3.27
CA VAL A 276 6.50 22.69 2.98
C VAL A 276 5.70 22.65 1.68
N TYR A 277 6.31 22.21 0.57
CA TYR A 277 5.61 22.15 -0.71
C TYR A 277 4.42 21.20 -0.70
N LEU A 278 4.51 20.07 0.00
CA LEU A 278 3.38 19.16 0.16
C LEU A 278 2.25 19.84 0.94
N ALA A 279 2.55 20.51 2.07
CA ALA A 279 1.56 21.25 2.84
C ALA A 279 0.87 22.36 2.02
N ASP A 280 1.63 23.12 1.23
CA ASP A 280 1.10 24.17 0.36
C ASP A 280 0.15 23.61 -0.71
N ILE A 281 0.57 22.54 -1.40
CA ILE A 281 -0.26 21.85 -2.40
C ILE A 281 -1.56 21.34 -1.76
N LEU A 282 -1.47 20.73 -0.59
CA LEU A 282 -2.63 20.21 0.13
C LEU A 282 -3.57 21.33 0.59
N THR A 283 -3.03 22.50 0.95
CA THR A 283 -3.82 23.69 1.29
C THR A 283 -4.65 24.17 0.12
N ILE A 284 -4.03 24.23 -1.06
CA ILE A 284 -4.71 24.60 -2.30
C ILE A 284 -5.79 23.56 -2.65
N ILE A 285 -5.48 22.27 -2.53
CA ILE A 285 -6.45 21.19 -2.77
C ILE A 285 -7.63 21.30 -1.80
N ALA A 286 -7.38 21.47 -0.50
CA ALA A 286 -8.41 21.59 0.52
C ALA A 286 -9.34 22.78 0.24
N ASN A 287 -8.78 23.95 -0.10
CA ASN A 287 -9.53 25.16 -0.38
C ASN A 287 -10.38 25.07 -1.66
N ILE A 288 -9.87 24.42 -2.71
CA ILE A 288 -10.62 24.29 -3.98
C ILE A 288 -11.67 23.17 -3.89
N GLN A 289 -11.39 22.12 -3.13
CA GLN A 289 -12.26 20.95 -2.97
C GLN A 289 -13.08 20.99 -1.67
N THR A 290 -13.30 22.18 -1.09
CA THR A 290 -14.05 22.41 0.15
C THR A 290 -15.37 21.66 0.17
N ASP A 291 -16.23 21.90 -0.82
CA ASP A 291 -17.58 21.30 -0.89
C ASP A 291 -17.55 19.78 -0.99
N TYR A 292 -16.58 19.25 -1.72
CA TYR A 292 -16.39 17.80 -1.83
C TYR A 292 -15.97 17.23 -0.49
N LEU A 293 -14.95 17.80 0.17
CA LEU A 293 -14.39 17.32 1.43
C LEU A 293 -15.39 17.42 2.59
N MET A 294 -16.20 18.47 2.62
CA MET A 294 -17.30 18.64 3.58
C MET A 294 -18.50 17.72 3.29
N GLY A 295 -18.55 17.12 2.10
CA GLY A 295 -19.65 16.27 1.67
C GLY A 295 -20.90 17.00 1.18
N ASN A 296 -20.79 18.30 0.91
CA ASN A 296 -21.84 19.10 0.28
C ASN A 296 -22.07 18.66 -1.18
N THR A 297 -21.01 18.22 -1.87
CA THR A 297 -21.06 17.73 -3.25
C THR A 297 -20.43 16.34 -3.38
N SER A 298 -20.83 15.59 -4.41
CA SER A 298 -20.23 14.29 -4.75
C SER A 298 -19.26 14.36 -5.92
N PHE A 299 -18.86 15.58 -6.33
CA PHE A 299 -17.95 15.82 -7.44
C PHE A 299 -16.86 16.82 -7.03
N LEU A 300 -15.72 16.73 -7.71
CA LEU A 300 -14.58 17.62 -7.51
C LEU A 300 -14.67 18.85 -8.41
N ASN A 301 -14.21 19.99 -7.91
CA ASN A 301 -13.99 21.21 -8.69
C ASN A 301 -12.79 21.08 -9.61
N THR A 302 -12.69 21.97 -10.60
CA THR A 302 -11.58 21.97 -11.57
C THR A 302 -10.27 22.31 -10.88
N LEU A 303 -9.36 21.33 -10.86
CA LEU A 303 -8.00 21.47 -10.36
C LEU A 303 -7.11 20.45 -11.05
N ASP A 304 -6.09 20.92 -11.78
CA ASP A 304 -5.08 20.07 -12.38
C ASP A 304 -3.66 20.44 -11.92
N GLN A 305 -2.68 19.64 -12.34
CA GLN A 305 -1.28 19.85 -11.95
C GLN A 305 -0.70 21.14 -12.50
N ASN A 306 -1.23 21.69 -13.60
CA ASN A 306 -0.75 22.94 -14.17
C ASN A 306 -1.26 24.12 -13.33
N MET A 307 -2.52 24.08 -12.89
CA MET A 307 -3.06 25.07 -11.96
C MET A 307 -2.29 25.05 -10.64
N LEU A 308 -2.01 23.86 -10.10
CA LEU A 308 -1.17 23.73 -8.90
C LEU A 308 0.25 24.30 -9.11
N ALA A 309 0.84 24.12 -10.30
CA ALA A 309 2.14 24.68 -10.67
C ALA A 309 2.10 26.21 -10.66
N GLU A 310 1.05 26.80 -11.20
CA GLU A 310 0.85 28.25 -11.20
C GLU A 310 0.69 28.81 -9.77
N TYR A 311 -0.10 28.16 -8.91
CA TYR A 311 -0.30 28.61 -7.53
C TYR A 311 0.95 28.49 -6.65
N THR A 312 1.77 27.46 -6.87
CA THR A 312 2.96 27.18 -6.04
C THR A 312 4.26 27.70 -6.66
N SER A 313 4.23 28.25 -7.88
CA SER A 313 5.42 28.59 -8.67
C SER A 313 6.38 27.42 -8.91
N LEU A 314 5.89 26.18 -8.82
CA LEU A 314 6.66 24.96 -9.08
C LEU A 314 6.46 24.46 -10.50
N SER A 315 7.34 23.59 -10.99
CA SER A 315 7.12 22.92 -12.27
C SER A 315 6.02 21.83 -12.15
N PRO A 316 5.20 21.60 -13.19
CA PRO A 316 4.23 20.50 -13.20
C PRO A 316 4.88 19.12 -12.94
N ALA A 317 6.13 18.93 -13.37
CA ALA A 317 6.88 17.70 -13.12
C ALA A 317 7.24 17.55 -11.63
N THR A 318 7.56 18.64 -10.93
CA THR A 318 7.82 18.65 -9.47
C THR A 318 6.56 18.26 -8.71
N ILE A 319 5.40 18.82 -9.07
CA ILE A 319 4.11 18.48 -8.46
C ILE A 319 3.74 17.02 -8.72
N SER A 320 3.90 16.54 -9.95
CA SER A 320 3.57 15.15 -10.28
C SER A 320 4.40 14.14 -9.48
N ARG A 321 5.66 14.49 -9.17
CA ARG A 321 6.56 13.71 -8.30
C ARG A 321 6.15 13.81 -6.84
N LEU A 322 5.91 15.02 -6.31
CA LEU A 322 5.42 15.23 -4.94
C LEU A 322 4.10 14.52 -4.67
N LEU A 323 3.24 14.33 -5.67
CA LEU A 323 1.96 13.63 -5.50
C LEU A 323 2.03 12.12 -5.80
N HIS A 324 3.19 11.60 -6.18
CA HIS A 324 3.34 10.21 -6.63
C HIS A 324 3.27 9.22 -5.46
N ASN A 325 2.43 8.19 -5.57
CA ASN A 325 2.23 7.14 -4.54
C ASN A 325 1.94 7.68 -3.13
N LYS A 326 1.37 8.88 -3.02
CA LYS A 326 1.02 9.48 -1.74
C LYS A 326 -0.45 9.37 -1.46
N PHE A 327 -0.76 9.06 -0.21
CA PHE A 327 -2.11 9.00 0.32
C PHE A 327 -2.32 10.11 1.35
N ILE A 328 -3.55 10.58 1.42
CA ILE A 328 -3.98 11.59 2.37
C ILE A 328 -5.23 11.12 3.09
N ALA A 329 -5.23 11.25 4.41
CA ALA A 329 -6.43 11.10 5.21
C ALA A 329 -7.27 12.38 5.08
N THR A 330 -8.54 12.22 4.74
CA THR A 330 -9.50 13.32 4.66
C THR A 330 -10.71 13.01 5.54
N PRO A 331 -11.60 13.99 5.82
CA PRO A 331 -12.84 13.72 6.55
C PRO A 331 -13.74 12.66 5.88
N ARG A 332 -13.51 12.35 4.60
CA ARG A 332 -14.26 11.37 3.81
C ARG A 332 -13.57 10.01 3.70
N GLY A 333 -12.40 9.85 4.31
CA GLY A 333 -11.57 8.65 4.20
C GLY A 333 -10.20 8.92 3.57
N ILE A 334 -9.47 7.84 3.31
CA ILE A 334 -8.11 7.88 2.78
C ILE A 334 -8.16 7.80 1.26
N TYR A 335 -7.47 8.73 0.59
CA TYR A 335 -7.42 8.79 -0.87
C TYR A 335 -6.00 8.98 -1.37
N PRO A 336 -5.65 8.46 -2.56
CA PRO A 336 -4.49 8.94 -3.29
C PRO A 336 -4.62 10.45 -3.53
N ILE A 337 -3.59 11.25 -3.28
CA ILE A 337 -3.73 12.71 -3.45
C ILE A 337 -4.13 13.09 -4.88
N LYS A 338 -3.62 12.34 -5.88
CA LYS A 338 -3.95 12.54 -7.29
C LYS A 338 -5.44 12.36 -7.61
N SER A 339 -6.20 11.58 -6.83
CA SER A 339 -7.62 11.38 -7.09
C SER A 339 -8.47 12.59 -6.70
N LEU A 340 -7.93 13.53 -5.91
CA LEU A 340 -8.57 14.80 -5.57
C LEU A 340 -8.40 15.87 -6.67
N LEU A 341 -7.68 15.54 -7.75
CA LEU A 341 -7.51 16.42 -8.91
C LEU A 341 -8.55 16.09 -9.97
N SER A 342 -9.17 17.12 -10.54
CA SER A 342 -10.11 16.97 -11.65
C SER A 342 -9.80 17.95 -12.76
N LYS A 343 -9.44 17.41 -13.93
CA LYS A 343 -9.13 18.21 -15.12
C LYS A 343 -10.35 19.04 -15.54
N LYS A 344 -10.06 20.16 -16.23
CA LYS A 344 -11.07 20.96 -16.92
C LYS A 344 -11.66 20.19 -18.09
N CYS A 345 -12.99 20.14 -18.19
CA CYS A 345 -13.71 19.45 -19.27
C CYS A 345 -14.26 20.46 -20.29
N TYR A 346 -15.17 21.33 -19.86
CA TYR A 346 -15.79 22.35 -20.73
C TYR A 346 -15.96 23.66 -19.97
N LYS A 347 -15.44 24.77 -20.51
CA LYS A 347 -15.42 26.07 -19.80
C LYS A 347 -14.88 25.89 -18.38
N ASN A 348 -15.65 26.14 -17.33
CA ASN A 348 -15.21 25.97 -15.93
C ASN A 348 -15.78 24.71 -15.26
N THR A 349 -16.27 23.73 -16.04
CA THR A 349 -16.72 22.45 -15.49
C THR A 349 -15.56 21.46 -15.40
N SER A 350 -15.53 20.71 -14.30
CA SER A 350 -14.58 19.62 -14.10
C SER A 350 -15.06 18.34 -14.78
N VAL A 351 -14.13 17.44 -15.08
CA VAL A 351 -14.45 16.09 -15.54
C VAL A 351 -15.29 15.34 -14.50
N SER A 352 -14.97 15.50 -13.21
CA SER A 352 -15.72 14.87 -12.11
C SER A 352 -17.18 15.31 -12.07
N TYR A 353 -17.46 16.60 -12.31
CA TYR A 353 -18.83 17.12 -12.38
C TYR A 353 -19.62 16.52 -13.55
N VAL A 354 -18.99 16.45 -14.74
CA VAL A 354 -19.63 15.83 -15.91
C VAL A 354 -19.91 14.34 -15.68
N MET A 355 -18.98 13.62 -15.06
CA MET A 355 -19.17 12.20 -14.69
C MET A 355 -20.30 12.04 -13.66
N TYR A 356 -20.41 12.95 -12.69
CA TYR A 356 -21.51 12.98 -11.72
C TYR A 356 -22.86 13.18 -12.41
N LEU A 357 -22.96 14.13 -13.36
CA LEU A 357 -24.19 14.33 -14.14
C LEU A 357 -24.59 13.08 -14.93
N ILE A 358 -23.63 12.43 -15.60
CA ILE A 358 -23.89 11.19 -16.35
C ILE A 358 -24.39 10.08 -15.42
N LYS A 359 -23.76 9.89 -14.27
CA LYS A 359 -24.12 8.87 -13.29
C LYS A 359 -25.51 9.07 -12.69
N ASN A 360 -25.96 10.32 -12.57
CA ASN A 360 -27.29 10.67 -12.05
C ASN A 360 -28.40 10.60 -13.09
N LEU A 361 -28.11 10.27 -14.35
CA LEU A 361 -29.15 9.98 -15.33
C LEU A 361 -29.73 8.59 -15.02
N ASP A 362 -31.06 8.49 -14.96
CA ASP A 362 -31.73 7.19 -14.84
C ASP A 362 -31.32 6.28 -15.99
N ASP A 363 -30.91 5.05 -15.66
CA ASP A 363 -30.53 4.03 -16.63
C ASP A 363 -29.40 4.46 -17.60
N PHE A 364 -28.45 5.29 -17.13
CA PHE A 364 -27.36 5.83 -17.94
C PHE A 364 -26.54 4.77 -18.70
N GLU A 365 -26.50 3.53 -18.20
CA GLU A 365 -25.80 2.41 -18.81
C GLU A 365 -26.38 2.05 -20.19
N ASN A 366 -27.71 2.10 -20.32
CA ASN A 366 -28.46 1.74 -21.52
C ASN A 366 -28.73 2.93 -22.46
N ILE A 367 -28.54 4.17 -21.98
CA ILE A 367 -28.73 5.36 -22.82
C ILE A 367 -27.60 5.45 -23.88
N PRO A 368 -27.94 5.65 -25.16
CA PRO A 368 -26.94 5.83 -26.20
C PRO A 368 -26.17 7.14 -26.01
N ASP A 369 -24.85 7.10 -26.23
CA ASP A 369 -23.94 8.23 -25.94
C ASP A 369 -24.32 9.54 -26.65
N ASN A 370 -24.94 9.44 -27.84
CA ASN A 370 -25.47 10.61 -28.57
C ASN A 370 -26.57 11.34 -27.79
N LYS A 371 -27.44 10.59 -27.10
CA LYS A 371 -28.54 11.14 -26.32
C LYS A 371 -28.01 11.80 -25.05
N ILE A 372 -27.06 11.18 -24.36
CA ILE A 372 -26.37 11.80 -23.20
C ILE A 372 -25.66 13.09 -23.62
N SER A 373 -24.97 13.09 -24.77
CA SER A 373 -24.33 14.30 -25.32
C SER A 373 -25.35 15.42 -25.58
N ALA A 374 -26.52 15.11 -26.14
CA ALA A 374 -27.57 16.09 -26.36
C ALA A 374 -28.14 16.65 -25.03
N MET A 375 -28.40 15.80 -24.04
CA MET A 375 -28.92 16.22 -22.74
C MET A 375 -27.93 17.14 -22.00
N LEU A 376 -26.63 16.84 -22.08
CA LEU A 376 -25.60 17.70 -21.50
C LEU A 376 -25.47 19.04 -22.25
N ASN A 377 -25.65 19.04 -23.58
CA ASN A 377 -25.67 20.28 -24.37
C ASN A 377 -26.84 21.19 -23.95
N GLU A 378 -28.01 20.62 -23.65
CA GLU A 378 -29.18 21.37 -23.15
C GLU A 378 -28.91 22.04 -21.80
N GLN A 379 -28.09 21.40 -20.96
CA GLN A 379 -27.60 21.96 -19.69
C GLN A 379 -26.43 22.94 -19.88
N GLY A 380 -26.07 23.30 -21.12
CA GLY A 380 -25.00 24.23 -21.45
C GLY A 380 -23.60 23.63 -21.43
N ILE A 381 -23.46 22.30 -21.37
CA ILE A 381 -22.19 21.57 -21.34
C ILE A 381 -21.95 20.93 -22.71
N SER A 382 -21.19 21.62 -23.56
CA SER A 382 -20.92 21.14 -24.92
C SER A 382 -19.81 20.11 -24.97
N ILE A 383 -20.14 18.81 -24.99
CA ILE A 383 -19.17 17.71 -25.11
C ILE A 383 -19.48 16.74 -26.25
N SER A 384 -18.43 16.20 -26.86
CA SER A 384 -18.56 15.26 -27.98
C SER A 384 -19.01 13.87 -27.51
N ARG A 385 -19.69 13.13 -28.41
CA ARG A 385 -20.06 11.71 -28.21
C ARG A 385 -18.87 10.84 -27.75
N ARG A 386 -17.67 11.05 -28.32
CA ARG A 386 -16.46 10.29 -27.94
C ARG A 386 -16.06 10.54 -26.49
N THR A 387 -16.24 11.77 -26.01
CA THR A 387 -15.95 12.16 -24.63
C THR A 387 -16.94 11.52 -23.66
N VAL A 388 -18.23 11.54 -24.01
CA VAL A 388 -19.28 10.83 -23.26
C VAL A 388 -18.98 9.34 -23.17
N ASN A 389 -18.67 8.68 -24.29
CA ASN A 389 -18.35 7.27 -24.34
C ASN A 389 -17.17 6.92 -23.40
N LYS A 390 -16.11 7.73 -23.43
CA LYS A 390 -14.95 7.58 -22.54
C LYS A 390 -15.36 7.63 -21.07
N TYR A 391 -16.10 8.67 -20.66
CA TYR A 391 -16.50 8.84 -19.26
C TYR A 391 -17.49 7.77 -18.79
N LYS A 392 -18.43 7.37 -19.65
CA LYS A 392 -19.38 6.29 -19.36
C LYS A 392 -18.68 4.94 -19.14
N ASN A 393 -17.70 4.61 -19.99
CA ASN A 393 -16.91 3.39 -19.82
C ASN A 393 -16.05 3.41 -18.54
N GLN A 394 -15.52 4.58 -18.15
CA GLN A 394 -14.81 4.74 -16.87
C GLN A 394 -15.73 4.51 -15.67
N LEU A 395 -16.97 5.00 -15.71
CA LEU A 395 -17.97 4.77 -14.66
C LEU A 395 -18.38 3.28 -14.56
N LEU A 396 -18.39 2.56 -15.68
CA LEU A 396 -18.70 1.13 -15.76
C LEU A 396 -17.50 0.21 -15.46
N GLY A 397 -16.31 0.75 -15.19
CA GLY A 397 -15.10 -0.03 -14.93
C GLY A 397 -14.59 -0.83 -16.14
N LYS A 398 -14.92 -0.39 -17.37
CA LYS A 398 -14.51 -1.06 -18.62
C LYS A 398 -13.18 -0.55 -19.21
N ILE A 399 -12.52 0.39 -18.53
CA ILE A 399 -11.26 1.05 -18.93
C ILE A 399 -10.32 1.11 -17.74
#